data_AF-A0A958J372-F1
#
_entry.id   AF-A0A958J372-F1
#
_cell.length_a   1.000
_cell.length_b   1.000
_cell.length_c   1.000
_cell.angle_alpha   90.00
_cell.angle_beta   90.00
_cell.angle_gamma   90.00
#
_symmetry.space_group_name_H-M   'P 1'
#
loop_
_entity.id
_entity.type
_entity.pdbx_description
1 polymer ?
#
loop_
_entity_poly.entity_id
_entity_poly.type
_entity_poly.pdbx_seq_one_letter_code
_entity_poly.pdbx_strand_id
1 'polypeptide(L)'
;MNRKIKSFTALITACLSVLIAACGNGTTDLKREGVISIDESLLRKRIPCPEAQTPSRYDQVSSIDGGQTTYYIYNASQLASIAMHADAYSQQFVQCAPIDLREYYTYKTRFFTIGGNLLAFEGHYDGNHYPIKGFRFDTDFAYAPNLPVISAEGQTIRDSFDNIGLFGKIGGSAVIQNMILENPQVRATGYRRFIGSFAGAIDMPSSAGVESAKISKILVINPYVDADYSVGGFVGRVYGVVDVTDVNIKGGEVRGLWQAGGAFGEALRNTSVGEGYATKISHVSTSANVGIKTLSETGNSHHGGFVGYAERVVIEYCSATGNLNQIDTYTDQRSPVAGGFIGTVAHDAQISWSYATGNVTANRGYLGGFVGKVDINRVKLSNVYAAGTILNKAPAGNDRALASGFIAHVNYDFGPANIELKNVYSSGEVRMPNHNGSGDAGAGGIFGHTRQQMASSVIQDSFTVSNIIAPGLSQGHIGYVIGYRYDSTFPAVTNLFNYSGAICQGQTVCNEVGANPVSTLQSFHEPTSSVFQNWEFGRQKWNAKFAIVQNANGFGIEYVGPPTIPYARSRYSGIIGGDVPADQNNADL
;
A
#
# COMPACT_ATOMS: atom_id res chain seq x y z
N MET A 1 -24.11 34.19 -55.11
CA MET A 1 -24.04 33.87 -53.66
C MET A 1 -24.66 32.51 -53.31
N ASN A 2 -25.89 32.20 -53.75
CA ASN A 2 -26.59 30.95 -53.41
C ASN A 2 -25.94 29.62 -53.87
N ARG A 3 -25.09 29.61 -54.91
CA ARG A 3 -24.34 28.40 -55.29
C ARG A 3 -23.15 28.09 -54.39
N LYS A 4 -22.49 29.11 -53.83
CA LYS A 4 -21.34 28.92 -52.92
C LYS A 4 -21.80 28.44 -51.53
N ILE A 5 -23.00 28.84 -51.09
CA ILE A 5 -23.58 28.37 -49.83
C ILE A 5 -23.94 26.88 -49.91
N LYS A 6 -24.52 26.41 -51.03
CA LYS A 6 -24.84 24.98 -51.21
C LYS A 6 -23.60 24.07 -51.22
N SER A 7 -22.49 24.52 -51.80
CA SER A 7 -21.23 23.77 -51.76
C SER A 7 -20.58 23.74 -50.37
N PHE A 8 -20.75 24.80 -49.58
CA PHE A 8 -20.23 24.85 -48.21
C PHE A 8 -21.06 23.96 -47.25
N THR A 9 -22.39 23.94 -47.41
CA THR A 9 -23.25 23.02 -46.65
C THR A 9 -22.96 21.56 -46.99
N ALA A 10 -22.74 21.23 -48.27
CA ALA A 10 -22.37 19.87 -48.68
C ALA A 10 -21.00 19.43 -48.11
N LEU A 11 -20.04 20.36 -48.00
CA LEU A 11 -18.73 20.07 -47.40
C LEU A 11 -18.84 19.82 -45.89
N ILE A 12 -19.68 20.60 -45.19
CA ILE A 12 -19.96 20.40 -43.76
C ILE A 12 -20.70 19.08 -43.53
N THR A 13 -21.69 18.74 -44.37
CA THR A 13 -22.41 17.47 -44.26
C THR A 13 -21.48 16.29 -44.54
N ALA A 14 -20.58 16.39 -45.52
CA ALA A 14 -19.58 15.36 -45.80
C ALA A 14 -18.59 15.16 -44.64
N CYS A 15 -18.07 16.25 -44.06
CA CYS A 15 -17.21 16.19 -42.87
C CYS A 15 -17.94 15.64 -41.64
N LEU A 16 -19.22 15.97 -41.45
CA LEU A 16 -20.02 15.46 -40.34
C LEU A 16 -20.34 13.98 -40.51
N SER A 17 -20.57 13.50 -41.74
CA SER A 17 -20.74 12.06 -42.00
C SER A 17 -19.46 11.24 -41.83
N VAL A 18 -18.28 11.83 -42.10
CA VAL A 18 -16.98 11.19 -41.81
C VAL A 18 -16.71 11.16 -40.29
N LEU A 19 -17.12 12.20 -39.55
CA LEU A 19 -17.02 12.21 -38.08
C LEU A 19 -17.98 11.20 -37.43
N ILE A 20 -19.21 11.05 -37.97
CA ILE A 20 -20.20 10.09 -37.48
C ILE A 20 -19.81 8.66 -37.87
N ALA A 21 -19.20 8.43 -39.04
CA ALA A 21 -18.65 7.13 -39.42
C ALA A 21 -17.39 6.75 -38.61
N ALA A 22 -16.61 7.73 -38.15
CA ALA A 22 -15.48 7.49 -37.25
C ALA A 22 -15.90 7.28 -35.77
N CYS A 23 -17.15 7.62 -35.41
CA CYS A 23 -17.67 7.49 -34.04
C CYS A 23 -18.83 6.48 -33.91
N GLY A 24 -19.18 5.74 -34.96
CA GLY A 24 -20.32 4.82 -34.97
C GLY A 24 -19.91 3.35 -35.07
N ASN A 25 -20.27 2.58 -34.04
CA ASN A 25 -20.18 1.11 -33.96
C ASN A 25 -18.78 0.52 -33.75
N GLY A 26 -18.20 0.85 -32.60
CA GLY A 26 -17.25 -0.03 -31.92
C GLY A 26 -17.58 -0.03 -30.43
N THR A 27 -18.36 -1.01 -29.98
CA THR A 27 -18.33 -1.45 -28.57
C THR A 27 -17.00 -2.16 -28.35
N THR A 28 -15.90 -1.40 -28.41
CA THR A 28 -14.65 -1.80 -27.82
C THR A 28 -14.69 -1.28 -26.40
N ASP A 29 -14.96 -2.21 -25.50
CA ASP A 29 -14.70 -2.12 -24.07
C ASP A 29 -13.29 -1.53 -23.87
N LEU A 30 -13.22 -0.21 -23.69
CA LEU A 30 -12.05 0.43 -23.13
C LEU A 30 -12.03 0.01 -21.66
N LYS A 31 -11.50 -1.19 -21.38
CA LYS A 31 -10.94 -1.57 -20.08
C LYS A 31 -9.81 -0.57 -19.78
N ARG A 32 -10.21 0.60 -19.30
CA ARG A 32 -9.39 1.76 -18.95
C ARG A 32 -9.28 1.82 -17.45
N GLU A 33 -8.53 0.90 -16.87
CA GLU A 33 -7.91 1.11 -15.58
C GLU A 33 -6.53 0.46 -15.63
N GLY A 34 -5.46 1.25 -15.44
CA GLY A 34 -4.11 0.75 -15.13
C GLY A 34 -4.04 0.15 -13.73
N VAL A 35 -5.11 -0.54 -13.33
CA VAL A 35 -5.11 -1.46 -12.21
C VAL A 35 -4.29 -2.64 -12.69
N ILE A 36 -3.39 -3.13 -11.83
CA ILE A 36 -2.87 -4.49 -11.94
C ILE A 36 -4.10 -5.38 -11.95
N SER A 37 -4.64 -5.67 -13.14
CA SER A 37 -5.73 -6.61 -13.27
C SER A 37 -5.09 -7.90 -12.84
N ILE A 38 -5.49 -8.41 -11.67
CA ILE A 38 -5.39 -9.83 -11.42
C ILE A 38 -5.99 -10.44 -12.67
N ASP A 39 -5.15 -11.07 -13.47
CA ASP A 39 -5.58 -11.61 -14.75
C ASP A 39 -6.80 -12.48 -14.43
N GLU A 40 -7.98 -12.11 -14.94
CA GLU A 40 -9.21 -12.88 -14.71
C GLU A 40 -9.05 -14.32 -15.25
N SER A 41 -8.00 -14.57 -16.06
CA SER A 41 -7.58 -15.91 -16.44
C SER A 41 -7.01 -16.74 -15.27
N LEU A 42 -6.41 -16.13 -14.24
CA LEU A 42 -5.93 -16.80 -13.03
C LEU A 42 -7.07 -17.24 -12.10
N LEU A 43 -8.28 -16.71 -12.26
CA LEU A 43 -9.49 -17.13 -11.52
C LEU A 43 -10.08 -18.46 -12.03
N ARG A 44 -9.48 -19.12 -13.04
CA ARG A 44 -10.15 -20.18 -13.82
C ARG A 44 -9.98 -21.61 -13.31
N LYS A 45 -9.11 -21.88 -12.34
CA LYS A 45 -8.95 -23.24 -11.81
C LYS A 45 -9.38 -23.33 -10.35
N ARG A 46 -10.70 -23.46 -10.16
CA ARG A 46 -11.27 -23.78 -8.84
C ARG A 46 -10.88 -25.18 -8.42
N ILE A 47 -10.65 -25.34 -7.12
CA ILE A 47 -10.56 -26.64 -6.48
C ILE A 47 -11.95 -27.27 -6.54
N PRO A 48 -12.11 -28.50 -7.07
CA PRO A 48 -13.38 -29.21 -7.04
C PRO A 48 -13.84 -29.39 -5.59
N CYS A 49 -15.09 -29.05 -5.32
CA CYS A 49 -15.71 -29.28 -4.02
C CYS A 49 -16.54 -30.56 -4.06
N PRO A 50 -16.56 -31.35 -2.97
CA PRO A 50 -17.49 -32.46 -2.86
C PRO A 50 -18.94 -31.96 -2.89
N GLU A 51 -19.89 -32.88 -3.13
CA GLU A 51 -21.31 -32.52 -3.02
C GLU A 51 -21.62 -32.11 -1.58
N ALA A 52 -22.36 -31.02 -1.41
CA ALA A 52 -22.69 -30.50 -0.09
C ALA A 52 -23.51 -31.55 0.67
N GLN A 53 -22.92 -32.12 1.72
CA GLN A 53 -23.68 -32.93 2.66
C GLN A 53 -24.39 -31.96 3.61
N THR A 54 -25.57 -32.34 4.10
CA THR A 54 -26.30 -31.54 5.09
C THR A 54 -25.82 -31.88 6.51
N PRO A 55 -24.83 -31.15 7.05
CA PRO A 55 -24.83 -30.93 8.49
C PRO A 55 -24.56 -29.47 8.90
N SER A 56 -24.86 -29.21 10.18
CA SER A 56 -24.78 -27.92 10.86
C SER A 56 -23.36 -27.53 11.33
N ARG A 57 -22.36 -28.39 11.10
CA ARG A 57 -20.93 -28.17 11.38
C ARG A 57 -20.15 -28.43 10.09
N TYR A 58 -19.04 -27.73 9.85
CA TYR A 58 -18.19 -27.93 8.66
C TYR A 58 -17.99 -29.42 8.35
N ASP A 59 -18.11 -29.80 7.08
CA ASP A 59 -17.96 -31.18 6.66
C ASP A 59 -16.49 -31.60 6.72
N GLN A 60 -16.22 -32.62 7.54
CA GLN A 60 -14.95 -33.33 7.48
C GLN A 60 -14.95 -34.25 6.26
N VAL A 61 -14.02 -34.03 5.34
CA VAL A 61 -13.60 -35.09 4.44
C VAL A 61 -12.11 -35.28 4.69
N SER A 62 -11.75 -36.40 5.32
CA SER A 62 -10.35 -36.81 5.39
C SER A 62 -9.86 -37.03 3.95
N SER A 63 -8.89 -36.24 3.50
CA SER A 63 -8.13 -36.61 2.31
C SER A 63 -7.32 -37.88 2.63
N ILE A 64 -7.23 -38.78 1.66
CA ILE A 64 -6.72 -40.15 1.82
C ILE A 64 -5.16 -40.18 1.86
N ASP A 65 -4.48 -39.07 1.62
CA ASP A 65 -3.02 -39.01 1.54
C ASP A 65 -2.39 -38.26 2.73
N GLY A 66 -2.46 -38.89 3.90
CA GLY A 66 -1.48 -38.76 5.00
C GLY A 66 -0.93 -37.38 5.38
N GLY A 67 -1.76 -36.37 5.71
CA GLY A 67 -1.23 -35.06 6.13
C GLY A 67 -2.08 -34.21 7.06
N GLN A 68 -3.20 -33.65 6.61
CA GLN A 68 -4.06 -32.73 7.39
C GLN A 68 -5.50 -32.80 6.86
N THR A 69 -6.48 -32.68 7.74
CA THR A 69 -7.91 -32.73 7.34
C THR A 69 -8.31 -31.40 6.71
N THR A 70 -8.93 -31.47 5.52
CA THR A 70 -9.50 -30.31 4.83
C THR A 70 -10.99 -30.20 5.11
N TYR A 71 -11.44 -29.01 5.46
CA TYR A 71 -12.83 -28.68 5.77
C TYR A 71 -13.42 -27.80 4.67
N TYR A 72 -14.65 -28.09 4.26
CA TYR A 72 -15.31 -27.35 3.18
C TYR A 72 -16.37 -26.40 3.73
N ILE A 73 -16.35 -25.15 3.24
CA ILE A 73 -17.24 -24.08 3.70
C ILE A 73 -18.21 -23.67 2.58
N TYR A 74 -19.49 -23.93 2.78
CA TYR A 74 -20.57 -23.65 1.81
C TYR A 74 -21.47 -22.48 2.23
N ASN A 75 -21.52 -22.14 3.51
CA ASN A 75 -22.46 -21.13 4.01
C ASN A 75 -21.91 -20.33 5.19
N ALA A 76 -22.64 -19.27 5.55
CA ALA A 76 -22.28 -18.33 6.61
C ALA A 76 -22.11 -19.00 7.99
N SER A 77 -22.96 -19.96 8.34
CA SER A 77 -22.89 -20.67 9.63
C SER A 77 -21.61 -21.49 9.75
N GLN A 78 -21.20 -22.17 8.67
CA GLN A 78 -19.94 -22.92 8.63
C GLN A 78 -18.74 -21.98 8.75
N LEU A 79 -18.72 -20.85 8.04
CA LEU A 79 -17.66 -19.85 8.19
C LEU A 79 -17.58 -19.29 9.61
N ALA A 80 -18.73 -18.93 10.19
CA ALA A 80 -18.80 -18.43 11.56
C ALA A 80 -18.37 -19.47 12.60
N SER A 81 -18.60 -20.76 12.35
CA SER A 81 -18.18 -21.82 13.26
C SER A 81 -16.66 -21.97 13.38
N ILE A 82 -15.88 -21.57 12.36
CA ILE A 82 -14.41 -21.49 12.46
C ILE A 82 -14.05 -20.53 13.60
N ALA A 83 -14.69 -19.35 13.64
CA ALA A 83 -14.45 -18.37 14.69
C ALA A 83 -14.81 -18.91 16.09
N MET A 84 -15.82 -19.77 16.20
CA MET A 84 -16.31 -20.28 17.50
C MET A 84 -15.46 -21.42 18.09
N HIS A 85 -14.51 -21.96 17.33
CA HIS A 85 -13.77 -23.17 17.69
C HIS A 85 -12.27 -22.93 17.57
N ALA A 86 -11.58 -22.77 18.70
CA ALA A 86 -10.14 -22.47 18.72
C ALA A 86 -9.29 -23.59 18.08
N ASP A 87 -9.71 -24.85 18.22
CA ASP A 87 -9.14 -26.02 17.57
C ASP A 87 -9.24 -25.98 16.03
N ALA A 88 -10.12 -25.13 15.49
CA ALA A 88 -10.25 -24.89 14.07
C ALA A 88 -9.13 -23.99 13.52
N TYR A 89 -8.46 -23.20 14.36
CA TYR A 89 -7.51 -22.17 13.90
C TYR A 89 -6.21 -22.71 13.30
N SER A 90 -5.91 -23.99 13.47
CA SER A 90 -4.76 -24.66 12.84
C SER A 90 -5.16 -25.60 11.70
N GLN A 91 -6.44 -25.63 11.29
CA GLN A 91 -6.95 -26.56 10.28
C GLN A 91 -6.87 -25.97 8.87
N GLN A 92 -7.19 -26.79 7.86
CA GLN A 92 -7.27 -26.37 6.46
C GLN A 92 -8.72 -26.20 6.01
N PHE A 93 -9.02 -25.09 5.36
CA PHE A 93 -10.36 -24.75 4.88
C PHE A 93 -10.35 -24.41 3.39
N VAL A 94 -11.37 -24.88 2.68
CA VAL A 94 -11.65 -24.52 1.29
C VAL A 94 -13.08 -24.02 1.19
N GLN A 95 -13.27 -22.80 0.68
CA GLN A 95 -14.60 -22.28 0.40
C GLN A 95 -15.15 -22.90 -0.89
N CYS A 96 -16.42 -23.30 -0.86
CA CYS A 96 -17.05 -24.06 -1.94
C CYS A 96 -18.27 -23.39 -2.55
N ALA A 97 -18.74 -22.30 -1.94
CA ALA A 97 -19.83 -21.51 -2.48
C ALA A 97 -19.64 -20.03 -2.09
N PRO A 98 -20.32 -19.09 -2.79
CA PRO A 98 -20.46 -17.73 -2.31
C PRO A 98 -21.09 -17.70 -0.92
N ILE A 99 -20.59 -16.85 -0.04
CA ILE A 99 -21.10 -16.69 1.33
C ILE A 99 -21.66 -15.27 1.47
N ASP A 100 -22.92 -15.17 1.88
CA ASP A 100 -23.53 -13.88 2.22
C ASP A 100 -23.78 -13.80 3.73
N LEU A 101 -23.12 -12.86 4.39
CA LEU A 101 -23.22 -12.68 5.83
C LEU A 101 -24.36 -11.73 6.24
N ARG A 102 -25.04 -11.07 5.29
CA ARG A 102 -26.11 -10.11 5.60
C ARG A 102 -27.30 -10.76 6.29
N GLU A 103 -27.68 -11.94 5.82
CA GLU A 103 -28.77 -12.73 6.42
C GLU A 103 -28.30 -13.46 7.69
N TYR A 104 -26.99 -13.70 7.80
CA TYR A 104 -26.43 -14.31 8.99
C TYR A 104 -26.45 -13.37 10.18
N TYR A 105 -26.19 -12.07 10.02
CA TYR A 105 -26.22 -11.11 11.12
C TYR A 105 -27.66 -10.72 11.47
N THR A 106 -28.16 -11.26 12.58
CA THR A 106 -29.49 -11.00 13.13
C THR A 106 -29.37 -10.55 14.59
N TYR A 107 -30.49 -10.22 15.23
CA TYR A 107 -30.51 -9.95 16.68
C TYR A 107 -30.04 -11.15 17.53
N LYS A 108 -30.04 -12.38 16.98
CA LYS A 108 -29.56 -13.60 17.66
C LYS A 108 -28.11 -13.94 17.36
N THR A 109 -27.58 -13.45 16.25
CA THR A 109 -26.29 -13.86 15.67
C THR A 109 -25.40 -12.63 15.58
N ARG A 110 -24.40 -12.57 16.46
CA ARG A 110 -23.51 -11.41 16.60
C ARG A 110 -22.41 -11.41 15.53
N PHE A 111 -21.73 -10.27 15.40
CA PHE A 111 -20.51 -10.16 14.61
C PHE A 111 -19.45 -11.16 15.10
N PHE A 112 -18.58 -11.61 14.20
CA PHE A 112 -17.50 -12.53 14.53
C PHE A 112 -16.22 -12.15 13.79
N THR A 113 -15.10 -12.62 14.33
CA THR A 113 -13.76 -12.54 13.74
C THR A 113 -13.12 -13.94 13.78
N ILE A 114 -12.37 -14.35 12.77
CA ILE A 114 -11.61 -15.61 12.80
C ILE A 114 -10.23 -15.33 13.40
N GLY A 115 -9.92 -15.95 14.54
CA GLY A 115 -8.78 -15.49 15.35
C GLY A 115 -9.14 -14.30 16.24
N GLY A 116 -8.29 -14.05 17.23
CA GLY A 116 -8.43 -12.95 18.19
C GLY A 116 -7.11 -12.63 18.90
N ASN A 117 -7.19 -11.84 19.96
CA ASN A 117 -5.99 -11.39 20.68
C ASN A 117 -5.12 -12.52 21.23
N LEU A 118 -5.75 -13.52 21.84
CA LEU A 118 -5.04 -14.62 22.50
C LEU A 118 -4.65 -15.73 21.52
N LEU A 119 -5.50 -16.02 20.54
CA LEU A 119 -5.30 -17.11 19.60
C LEU A 119 -5.42 -16.60 18.16
N ALA A 120 -4.30 -16.62 17.45
CA ALA A 120 -4.25 -16.26 16.05
C ALA A 120 -4.74 -17.42 15.17
N PHE A 121 -5.23 -17.11 13.97
CA PHE A 121 -5.44 -18.12 12.93
C PHE A 121 -4.09 -18.52 12.35
N GLU A 122 -3.72 -19.79 12.44
CA GLU A 122 -2.42 -20.36 12.05
C GLU A 122 -2.54 -21.40 10.92
N GLY A 123 -3.78 -21.70 10.50
CA GLY A 123 -4.12 -22.73 9.54
C GLY A 123 -4.08 -22.25 8.08
N HIS A 124 -4.74 -23.01 7.21
CA HIS A 124 -4.85 -22.69 5.78
C HIS A 124 -6.30 -22.31 5.46
N TYR A 125 -6.53 -21.18 4.80
CA TYR A 125 -7.83 -20.83 4.23
C TYR A 125 -7.70 -20.50 2.73
N ASP A 126 -8.32 -21.32 1.89
CA ASP A 126 -8.45 -21.08 0.45
C ASP A 126 -9.87 -20.61 0.13
N GLY A 127 -10.02 -19.36 -0.30
CA GLY A 127 -11.31 -18.80 -0.71
C GLY A 127 -11.85 -19.38 -2.02
N ASN A 128 -11.03 -20.11 -2.78
CA ASN A 128 -11.38 -20.76 -4.04
C ASN A 128 -12.10 -19.81 -5.02
N HIS A 129 -11.77 -18.51 -4.93
CA HIS A 129 -12.38 -17.41 -5.67
C HIS A 129 -13.89 -17.24 -5.49
N TYR A 130 -14.46 -17.77 -4.42
CA TYR A 130 -15.84 -17.48 -4.04
C TYR A 130 -15.92 -16.21 -3.20
N PRO A 131 -16.91 -15.33 -3.44
CA PRO A 131 -17.04 -14.10 -2.69
C PRO A 131 -17.64 -14.35 -1.30
N ILE A 132 -17.12 -13.63 -0.32
CA ILE A 132 -17.75 -13.40 0.98
C ILE A 132 -18.31 -11.98 0.96
N LYS A 133 -19.62 -11.83 1.15
CA LYS A 133 -20.34 -10.56 1.04
C LYS A 133 -20.89 -10.10 2.37
N GLY A 134 -20.86 -8.79 2.60
CA GLY A 134 -21.57 -8.16 3.71
C GLY A 134 -21.03 -8.52 5.08
N PHE A 135 -19.72 -8.82 5.17
CA PHE A 135 -19.02 -8.85 6.45
C PHE A 135 -19.22 -7.52 7.17
N ARG A 136 -19.68 -7.56 8.41
CA ARG A 136 -19.92 -6.37 9.22
C ARG A 136 -19.36 -6.57 10.62
N PHE A 137 -18.74 -5.51 11.14
CA PHE A 137 -18.36 -5.38 12.54
C PHE A 137 -18.63 -3.95 12.96
N ASP A 138 -19.39 -3.74 14.04
CA ASP A 138 -19.81 -2.42 14.49
C ASP A 138 -19.86 -2.40 16.02
N THR A 139 -18.98 -1.62 16.66
CA THR A 139 -18.93 -1.51 18.13
C THR A 139 -20.01 -0.60 18.71
N ASP A 140 -20.58 0.30 17.90
CA ASP A 140 -21.59 1.26 18.37
C ASP A 140 -22.98 0.65 18.49
N PHE A 141 -23.17 -0.56 17.94
CA PHE A 141 -24.43 -1.27 18.06
C PHE A 141 -24.60 -1.84 19.46
N ALA A 142 -25.80 -1.69 20.04
CA ALA A 142 -26.20 -2.23 21.35
C ALA A 142 -26.04 -3.76 21.50
N TYR A 143 -25.71 -4.45 20.40
CA TYR A 143 -25.48 -5.90 20.31
C TYR A 143 -24.02 -6.23 19.96
N ALA A 144 -23.07 -5.36 20.34
CA ALA A 144 -21.65 -5.57 20.15
C ALA A 144 -21.23 -7.01 20.56
N PRO A 145 -20.31 -7.62 19.79
CA PRO A 145 -19.94 -9.01 19.96
C PRO A 145 -19.35 -9.19 21.35
N ASN A 146 -20.00 -10.03 22.16
CA ASN A 146 -19.55 -10.40 23.50
C ASN A 146 -20.19 -11.74 23.86
N LEU A 147 -20.11 -12.70 22.94
CA LEU A 147 -20.04 -14.07 23.38
C LEU A 147 -18.55 -14.35 23.55
N PRO A 148 -18.01 -14.31 24.78
CA PRO A 148 -16.64 -14.75 25.00
C PRO A 148 -16.52 -16.15 24.40
N VAL A 149 -15.61 -16.32 23.44
CA VAL A 149 -15.21 -17.66 23.05
C VAL A 149 -14.28 -18.14 24.12
N ILE A 150 -14.66 -19.22 24.78
CA ILE A 150 -13.88 -19.82 25.86
C ILE A 150 -13.09 -20.97 25.24
N SER A 151 -11.79 -21.04 25.49
CA SER A 151 -10.94 -22.14 25.05
C SER A 151 -11.35 -23.46 25.73
N ALA A 152 -10.82 -24.59 25.27
CA ALA A 152 -11.04 -25.86 25.96
C ALA A 152 -10.56 -25.82 27.43
N GLU A 153 -9.58 -24.97 27.72
CA GLU A 153 -8.98 -24.72 29.03
C GLU A 153 -9.72 -23.64 29.85
N GLY A 154 -10.85 -23.11 29.36
CA GLY A 154 -11.62 -22.11 30.11
C GLY A 154 -11.17 -20.66 29.92
N GLN A 155 -10.23 -20.37 29.02
CA GLN A 155 -9.72 -19.02 28.81
C GLN A 155 -10.59 -18.22 27.83
N THR A 156 -10.90 -16.97 28.15
CA THR A 156 -11.60 -16.07 27.22
C THR A 156 -10.69 -15.71 26.04
N ILE A 157 -10.84 -16.40 24.92
CA ILE A 157 -10.09 -16.16 23.67
C ILE A 157 -10.42 -14.78 23.06
N ARG A 158 -11.62 -14.26 23.34
CA ARG A 158 -12.15 -13.00 22.80
C ARG A 158 -12.82 -12.14 23.87
N ASP A 159 -12.01 -11.36 24.57
CA ASP A 159 -12.39 -10.16 25.33
C ASP A 159 -11.88 -8.86 24.65
N SER A 160 -11.04 -9.08 23.64
CA SER A 160 -10.47 -8.22 22.62
C SER A 160 -11.46 -7.47 21.73
N PHE A 161 -11.55 -6.15 21.80
CA PHE A 161 -11.95 -5.35 20.63
C PHE A 161 -10.72 -4.78 19.89
N ASP A 162 -9.52 -5.24 20.24
CA ASP A 162 -8.33 -5.09 19.40
C ASP A 162 -8.36 -6.17 18.32
N ASN A 163 -7.64 -5.94 17.21
CA ASN A 163 -7.51 -6.87 16.09
C ASN A 163 -8.86 -7.21 15.45
N ILE A 164 -9.48 -6.24 14.76
CA ILE A 164 -10.78 -6.41 14.12
C ILE A 164 -10.62 -6.51 12.59
N GLY A 165 -11.22 -7.56 12.03
CA GLY A 165 -11.39 -7.83 10.60
C GLY A 165 -12.11 -9.16 10.41
N LEU A 166 -12.31 -9.62 9.17
CA LEU A 166 -12.83 -10.99 8.96
C LEU A 166 -11.97 -12.00 9.71
N PHE A 167 -10.65 -11.83 9.63
CA PHE A 167 -9.69 -12.42 10.53
C PHE A 167 -9.36 -11.39 11.63
N GLY A 168 -9.45 -11.77 12.90
CA GLY A 168 -9.01 -10.89 13.97
C GLY A 168 -7.50 -10.74 13.93
N LYS A 169 -6.81 -11.84 14.26
CA LYS A 169 -5.36 -11.97 14.24
C LYS A 169 -4.96 -13.17 13.38
N ILE A 170 -4.03 -12.95 12.46
CA ILE A 170 -3.38 -13.98 11.64
C ILE A 170 -1.98 -14.22 12.20
N GLY A 171 -1.64 -15.49 12.40
CA GLY A 171 -0.38 -15.93 12.98
C GLY A 171 0.65 -16.31 11.94
N GLY A 172 1.80 -16.80 12.40
CA GLY A 172 3.00 -16.97 11.59
C GLY A 172 2.95 -18.11 10.56
N SER A 173 2.26 -19.21 10.84
CA SER A 173 2.17 -20.34 9.90
C SER A 173 0.96 -20.24 8.96
N ALA A 174 0.17 -19.18 9.08
CA ALA A 174 -1.06 -19.06 8.33
C ALA A 174 -0.81 -18.94 6.83
N VAL A 175 -1.63 -19.65 6.05
CA VAL A 175 -1.71 -19.49 4.59
C VAL A 175 -3.12 -19.08 4.24
N ILE A 176 -3.29 -17.90 3.66
CA ILE A 176 -4.62 -17.43 3.24
C ILE A 176 -4.55 -16.97 1.79
N GLN A 177 -5.40 -17.53 0.93
CA GLN A 177 -5.32 -17.26 -0.49
C GLN A 177 -6.66 -17.30 -1.23
N ASN A 178 -6.67 -16.74 -2.45
CA ASN A 178 -7.77 -16.84 -3.41
C ASN A 178 -9.11 -16.31 -2.87
N MET A 179 -9.10 -15.32 -1.97
CA MET A 179 -10.32 -14.80 -1.35
C MET A 179 -10.84 -13.56 -2.08
N ILE A 180 -12.17 -13.42 -2.11
CA ILE A 180 -12.84 -12.20 -2.53
C ILE A 180 -13.73 -11.73 -1.38
N LEU A 181 -13.52 -10.50 -0.90
CA LEU A 181 -14.30 -9.88 0.16
C LEU A 181 -15.02 -8.66 -0.38
N GLU A 182 -16.35 -8.69 -0.41
CA GLU A 182 -17.18 -7.64 -1.01
C GLU A 182 -17.95 -6.82 0.04
N ASN A 183 -17.80 -5.51 -0.07
CA ASN A 183 -18.44 -4.48 0.76
C ASN A 183 -18.30 -4.75 2.27
N PRO A 184 -17.09 -5.07 2.79
CA PRO A 184 -16.93 -5.23 4.23
C PRO A 184 -17.11 -3.88 4.94
N GLN A 185 -17.83 -3.89 6.06
CA GLN A 185 -18.10 -2.70 6.88
C GLN A 185 -17.57 -2.91 8.30
N VAL A 186 -16.49 -2.21 8.65
CA VAL A 186 -15.88 -2.27 9.97
C VAL A 186 -15.90 -0.89 10.62
N ARG A 187 -16.66 -0.75 11.70
CA ARG A 187 -16.67 0.43 12.55
C ARG A 187 -16.27 0.04 13.97
N ALA A 188 -15.20 0.64 14.46
CA ALA A 188 -14.68 0.39 15.79
C ALA A 188 -14.35 1.71 16.48
N THR A 189 -15.09 2.04 17.53
CA THR A 189 -14.93 3.25 18.34
C THR A 189 -14.28 2.94 19.68
N GLY A 190 -13.64 3.96 20.25
CA GLY A 190 -12.81 3.83 21.43
C GLY A 190 -11.40 3.38 21.05
N TYR A 191 -10.44 3.51 21.96
CA TYR A 191 -9.03 3.13 21.77
C TYR A 191 -8.85 1.64 21.42
N ARG A 192 -9.18 1.27 20.19
CA ARG A 192 -9.08 -0.07 19.63
C ARG A 192 -7.89 -0.11 18.68
N ARG A 193 -7.06 -1.14 18.83
CA ARG A 193 -5.84 -1.29 18.06
C ARG A 193 -6.04 -2.26 16.93
N PHE A 194 -5.49 -1.90 15.77
CA PHE A 194 -5.34 -2.74 14.58
C PHE A 194 -6.67 -3.20 13.98
N ILE A 195 -7.16 -2.41 13.04
CA ILE A 195 -8.48 -2.59 12.42
C ILE A 195 -8.30 -2.63 10.91
N GLY A 196 -8.79 -3.69 10.29
CA GLY A 196 -8.83 -3.82 8.84
C GLY A 196 -10.08 -4.54 8.37
N SER A 197 -10.41 -4.41 7.10
CA SER A 197 -11.58 -5.13 6.58
C SER A 197 -11.33 -6.64 6.50
N PHE A 198 -10.10 -7.03 6.14
CA PHE A 198 -9.69 -8.41 6.01
C PHE A 198 -9.09 -8.93 7.30
N ALA A 199 -8.10 -8.23 7.87
CA ALA A 199 -7.54 -8.59 9.16
C ALA A 199 -7.28 -7.41 10.09
N GLY A 200 -7.44 -7.64 11.38
CA GLY A 200 -7.00 -6.67 12.39
C GLY A 200 -5.48 -6.58 12.43
N ALA A 201 -4.83 -7.72 12.68
CA ALA A 201 -3.38 -7.82 12.60
C ALA A 201 -2.92 -9.14 11.95
N ILE A 202 -1.76 -9.06 11.31
CA ILE A 202 -0.92 -10.21 11.01
C ILE A 202 0.31 -10.04 11.89
N ASP A 203 0.45 -10.90 12.89
CA ASP A 203 1.39 -10.66 13.97
C ASP A 203 2.02 -11.97 14.41
N MET A 204 3.35 -12.00 14.38
CA MET A 204 4.13 -13.15 14.79
C MET A 204 4.84 -12.96 16.12
N PRO A 205 4.82 -13.99 16.98
CA PRO A 205 5.72 -14.04 18.13
C PRO A 205 7.18 -14.05 17.66
N SER A 206 8.05 -13.41 18.44
CA SER A 206 9.46 -13.17 18.16
C SER A 206 10.37 -14.40 18.16
N SER A 207 9.83 -15.62 18.20
CA SER A 207 10.64 -16.83 18.27
C SER A 207 11.28 -17.15 16.91
N ALA A 208 12.60 -17.35 16.91
CA ALA A 208 13.33 -17.80 15.73
C ALA A 208 12.79 -19.16 15.24
N GLY A 209 12.64 -19.31 13.91
CA GLY A 209 12.23 -20.58 13.28
C GLY A 209 10.74 -20.72 12.97
N VAL A 210 9.93 -19.68 13.18
CA VAL A 210 8.53 -19.69 12.74
C VAL A 210 8.47 -19.41 11.24
N GLU A 211 7.61 -20.16 10.53
CA GLU A 211 7.35 -19.94 9.11
C GLU A 211 6.75 -18.54 8.85
N SER A 212 6.77 -18.12 7.59
CA SER A 212 6.17 -16.85 7.20
C SER A 212 4.68 -16.99 6.96
N ALA A 213 3.90 -16.02 7.44
CA ALA A 213 2.49 -15.94 7.13
C ALA A 213 2.39 -15.55 5.65
N LYS A 214 1.66 -16.34 4.86
CA LYS A 214 1.54 -16.15 3.41
C LYS A 214 0.13 -15.74 3.07
N ILE A 215 -0.03 -14.50 2.59
CA ILE A 215 -1.31 -13.94 2.19
C ILE A 215 -1.23 -13.55 0.74
N SER A 216 -2.01 -14.21 -0.11
CA SER A 216 -1.88 -14.03 -1.56
C SER A 216 -3.20 -14.03 -2.32
N LYS A 217 -3.26 -13.35 -3.46
CA LYS A 217 -4.39 -13.41 -4.40
C LYS A 217 -5.71 -13.03 -3.74
N ILE A 218 -5.71 -11.91 -3.01
CA ILE A 218 -6.87 -11.41 -2.28
C ILE A 218 -7.47 -10.22 -3.02
N LEU A 219 -8.79 -10.21 -3.21
CA LEU A 219 -9.52 -9.08 -3.74
C LEU A 219 -10.47 -8.54 -2.68
N VAL A 220 -10.31 -7.27 -2.29
CA VAL A 220 -11.25 -6.56 -1.41
C VAL A 220 -11.95 -5.47 -2.20
N ILE A 221 -13.28 -5.48 -2.23
CA ILE A 221 -14.09 -4.55 -3.01
C ILE A 221 -14.89 -3.66 -2.05
N ASN A 222 -14.73 -2.35 -2.20
CA ASN A 222 -15.40 -1.29 -1.46
C ASN A 222 -15.36 -1.47 0.07
N PRO A 223 -14.17 -1.62 0.68
CA PRO A 223 -14.09 -1.65 2.14
C PRO A 223 -14.53 -0.31 2.73
N TYR A 224 -15.34 -0.35 3.79
CA TYR A 224 -15.55 0.79 4.68
C TYR A 224 -14.95 0.44 6.04
N VAL A 225 -13.88 1.14 6.43
CA VAL A 225 -13.21 0.92 7.71
C VAL A 225 -13.12 2.25 8.45
N ASP A 226 -13.69 2.35 9.64
CA ASP A 226 -13.75 3.57 10.44
C ASP A 226 -13.38 3.26 11.88
N ALA A 227 -12.16 3.66 12.28
CA ALA A 227 -11.62 3.40 13.60
C ALA A 227 -10.61 4.46 14.05
N ASP A 228 -10.03 4.27 15.23
CA ASP A 228 -9.21 5.31 15.87
C ASP A 228 -7.70 5.05 15.68
N TYR A 229 -7.14 3.91 16.08
CA TYR A 229 -5.67 3.77 16.16
C TYR A 229 -5.00 3.43 14.82
N SER A 230 -4.84 2.14 14.50
CA SER A 230 -4.15 1.67 13.31
C SER A 230 -5.15 1.02 12.37
N VAL A 231 -5.42 1.68 11.25
CA VAL A 231 -6.58 1.41 10.39
C VAL A 231 -6.13 1.18 8.95
N GLY A 232 -6.38 -0.02 8.42
CA GLY A 232 -6.10 -0.36 7.04
C GLY A 232 -7.36 -0.68 6.27
N GLY A 233 -7.42 -0.29 5.00
CA GLY A 233 -8.48 -0.77 4.10
C GLY A 233 -8.44 -2.28 3.87
N PHE A 234 -7.31 -2.92 4.16
CA PHE A 234 -7.12 -4.37 4.13
C PHE A 234 -6.74 -4.91 5.51
N VAL A 235 -5.59 -4.48 6.05
CA VAL A 235 -5.08 -4.96 7.34
C VAL A 235 -4.71 -3.80 8.26
N GLY A 236 -5.14 -3.84 9.51
CA GLY A 236 -4.75 -2.83 10.50
C GLY A 236 -3.23 -2.77 10.68
N ARG A 237 -2.62 -3.87 11.14
CA ARG A 237 -1.16 -3.97 11.33
C ARG A 237 -0.56 -5.23 10.72
N VAL A 238 0.57 -5.07 10.05
CA VAL A 238 1.45 -6.18 9.64
C VAL A 238 2.72 -6.10 10.48
N TYR A 239 3.02 -7.15 11.24
CA TYR A 239 4.17 -7.21 12.14
C TYR A 239 4.90 -8.56 12.04
N GLY A 240 6.20 -8.52 11.75
CA GLY A 240 7.06 -9.72 11.73
C GLY A 240 7.32 -10.27 10.32
N VAL A 241 7.49 -11.59 10.21
CA VAL A 241 7.97 -12.25 8.97
C VAL A 241 6.83 -12.58 8.00
N VAL A 242 6.16 -11.56 7.48
CA VAL A 242 4.95 -11.75 6.67
C VAL A 242 5.27 -11.57 5.19
N ASP A 243 4.70 -12.41 4.33
CA ASP A 243 4.67 -12.22 2.88
C ASP A 243 3.23 -11.92 2.42
N VAL A 244 2.99 -10.68 2.02
CA VAL A 244 1.72 -10.24 1.42
C VAL A 244 1.95 -9.97 -0.07
N THR A 245 1.30 -10.75 -0.93
CA THR A 245 1.46 -10.63 -2.39
C THR A 245 0.13 -10.63 -3.13
N ASP A 246 0.07 -10.01 -4.31
CA ASP A 246 -1.10 -10.07 -5.22
C ASP A 246 -2.43 -9.70 -4.55
N VAL A 247 -2.44 -8.58 -3.81
CA VAL A 247 -3.64 -8.06 -3.13
C VAL A 247 -4.17 -6.84 -3.89
N ASN A 248 -5.46 -6.82 -4.18
CA ASN A 248 -6.12 -5.70 -4.85
C ASN A 248 -7.29 -5.19 -4.00
N ILE A 249 -7.24 -3.90 -3.65
CA ILE A 249 -8.25 -3.21 -2.85
C ILE A 249 -8.90 -2.16 -3.73
N LYS A 250 -10.15 -2.39 -4.14
CA LYS A 250 -10.85 -1.56 -5.10
C LYS A 250 -11.88 -0.66 -4.41
N GLY A 251 -11.70 0.65 -4.53
CA GLY A 251 -12.60 1.65 -3.98
C GLY A 251 -12.66 1.62 -2.46
N GLY A 252 -13.76 2.09 -1.90
CA GLY A 252 -13.97 2.14 -0.46
C GLY A 252 -13.38 3.38 0.22
N GLU A 253 -13.47 3.37 1.55
CA GLU A 253 -13.10 4.46 2.43
C GLU A 253 -12.50 3.92 3.73
N VAL A 254 -11.36 4.47 4.12
CA VAL A 254 -10.64 4.15 5.36
C VAL A 254 -10.54 5.44 6.19
N ARG A 255 -11.04 5.42 7.42
CA ARG A 255 -10.96 6.55 8.36
C ARG A 255 -10.22 6.10 9.61
N GLY A 256 -9.11 6.78 9.88
CA GLY A 256 -8.28 6.54 11.07
C GLY A 256 -7.92 7.84 11.78
N LEU A 257 -7.73 7.79 13.10
CA LEU A 257 -7.22 8.92 13.89
C LEU A 257 -5.68 8.94 13.91
N TRP A 258 -5.02 7.82 14.23
CA TRP A 258 -3.57 7.78 14.44
C TRP A 258 -2.80 7.32 13.22
N GLN A 259 -2.85 6.05 12.84
CA GLN A 259 -2.26 5.53 11.61
C GLN A 259 -3.37 5.05 10.69
N ALA A 260 -3.47 5.60 9.48
CA ALA A 260 -4.43 5.07 8.50
C ALA A 260 -3.79 4.89 7.13
N GLY A 261 -4.08 3.76 6.49
CA GLY A 261 -3.67 3.50 5.11
C GLY A 261 -4.75 2.86 4.29
N GLY A 262 -4.78 3.19 2.99
CA GLY A 262 -5.73 2.58 2.05
C GLY A 262 -5.56 1.06 1.95
N ALA A 263 -4.37 0.53 2.28
CA ALA A 263 -4.14 -0.90 2.46
C ALA A 263 -3.82 -1.25 3.92
N PHE A 264 -2.83 -0.59 4.52
CA PHE A 264 -2.31 -0.95 5.84
C PHE A 264 -2.30 0.23 6.81
N GLY A 265 -2.74 0.05 8.05
CA GLY A 265 -2.52 1.07 9.09
C GLY A 265 -1.03 1.17 9.44
N GLU A 266 -0.43 0.03 9.80
CA GLU A 266 0.98 -0.12 10.15
C GLU A 266 1.64 -1.29 9.41
N ALA A 267 2.87 -1.10 8.95
CA ALA A 267 3.72 -2.16 8.41
C ALA A 267 5.10 -2.11 9.08
N LEU A 268 5.39 -3.10 9.91
CA LEU A 268 6.48 -3.08 10.88
C LEU A 268 7.25 -4.40 10.87
N ARG A 269 8.58 -4.33 10.95
CA ARG A 269 9.38 -5.52 11.24
C ARG A 269 9.54 -5.76 12.73
N ASN A 270 9.56 -7.03 13.12
CA ASN A 270 9.98 -7.44 14.45
C ASN A 270 11.53 -7.42 14.55
N THR A 271 12.08 -6.57 15.41
CA THR A 271 13.55 -6.41 15.58
C THR A 271 14.21 -7.58 16.31
N SER A 272 13.44 -8.45 16.95
CA SER A 272 13.98 -9.60 17.71
C SER A 272 14.37 -10.79 16.83
N VAL A 273 13.95 -10.81 15.56
CA VAL A 273 14.29 -11.85 14.58
C VAL A 273 15.39 -11.29 13.68
N GLY A 274 16.60 -11.87 13.77
CA GLY A 274 17.86 -11.34 13.22
C GLY A 274 17.82 -10.85 11.77
N GLU A 275 18.88 -10.16 11.33
CA GLU A 275 19.00 -9.59 9.97
C GLU A 275 18.63 -10.62 8.88
N GLY A 276 17.58 -10.33 8.10
CA GLY A 276 17.08 -11.21 7.02
C GLY A 276 15.55 -11.42 7.01
N TYR A 277 14.88 -11.22 8.16
CA TYR A 277 13.44 -11.46 8.28
C TYR A 277 12.63 -10.16 8.20
N ALA A 278 12.47 -9.61 6.99
CA ALA A 278 11.66 -8.42 6.78
C ALA A 278 10.20 -8.78 6.48
N THR A 279 9.27 -7.95 6.96
CA THR A 279 7.92 -7.91 6.39
C THR A 279 8.05 -7.55 4.91
N LYS A 280 7.56 -8.42 4.04
CA LYS A 280 7.57 -8.23 2.59
C LYS A 280 6.15 -7.99 2.12
N ILE A 281 5.94 -6.85 1.47
CA ILE A 281 4.68 -6.48 0.83
C ILE A 281 4.99 -6.25 -0.65
N SER A 282 4.40 -7.06 -1.53
CA SER A 282 4.65 -6.96 -2.97
C SER A 282 3.37 -7.06 -3.79
N HIS A 283 3.33 -6.41 -4.95
CA HIS A 283 2.18 -6.52 -5.87
C HIS A 283 0.82 -6.20 -5.22
N VAL A 284 0.80 -5.24 -4.29
CA VAL A 284 -0.42 -4.77 -3.64
C VAL A 284 -0.87 -3.45 -4.24
N SER A 285 -2.13 -3.37 -4.64
CA SER A 285 -2.73 -2.15 -5.18
C SER A 285 -3.94 -1.72 -4.35
N THR A 286 -4.09 -0.42 -4.12
CA THR A 286 -5.27 0.14 -3.46
C THR A 286 -5.78 1.39 -4.17
N SER A 287 -7.10 1.47 -4.30
CA SER A 287 -7.84 2.68 -4.69
C SER A 287 -8.80 3.18 -3.59
N ALA A 288 -8.66 2.66 -2.37
CA ALA A 288 -9.42 3.13 -1.22
C ALA A 288 -9.05 4.57 -0.85
N ASN A 289 -10.06 5.41 -0.65
CA ASN A 289 -9.83 6.76 -0.16
C ASN A 289 -9.48 6.70 1.33
N VAL A 290 -8.61 7.58 1.77
CA VAL A 290 -8.20 7.68 3.18
C VAL A 290 -8.68 9.01 3.74
N GLY A 291 -9.56 8.94 4.73
CA GLY A 291 -10.00 10.06 5.53
C GLY A 291 -9.29 10.09 6.88
N ILE A 292 -9.20 11.27 7.47
CA ILE A 292 -8.73 11.42 8.85
C ILE A 292 -9.92 11.68 9.75
N LYS A 293 -10.00 10.94 10.84
CA LYS A 293 -10.99 11.18 11.88
C LYS A 293 -10.51 12.33 12.75
N THR A 294 -11.32 13.38 12.85
CA THR A 294 -11.06 14.48 13.78
C THR A 294 -11.41 14.04 15.19
N LEU A 295 -10.43 13.89 16.07
CA LEU A 295 -10.65 13.78 17.52
C LEU A 295 -9.80 14.78 18.28
N SER A 296 -10.22 15.11 19.50
CA SER A 296 -9.65 16.13 20.39
C SER A 296 -8.31 15.72 21.04
N GLU A 297 -7.67 14.66 20.56
CA GLU A 297 -6.57 14.02 21.26
C GLU A 297 -5.21 14.38 20.69
N THR A 298 -4.23 14.51 21.60
CA THR A 298 -2.87 14.93 21.30
C THR A 298 -2.06 13.75 20.75
N GLY A 299 -2.09 13.54 19.44
CA GLY A 299 -1.39 12.44 18.74
C GLY A 299 -0.73 12.92 17.46
N ASN A 300 0.44 12.35 17.11
CA ASN A 300 0.92 12.48 15.74
C ASN A 300 0.11 11.52 14.88
N SER A 301 -0.49 12.03 13.82
CA SER A 301 -1.27 11.22 12.90
C SER A 301 -0.48 10.96 11.61
N HIS A 302 -0.55 9.74 11.10
CA HIS A 302 0.24 9.21 10.00
C HIS A 302 -0.69 8.57 8.97
N HIS A 303 -0.93 9.27 7.87
CA HIS A 303 -1.92 8.86 6.88
C HIS A 303 -1.28 8.64 5.52
N GLY A 304 -1.40 7.45 4.97
CA GLY A 304 -0.87 7.12 3.65
C GLY A 304 -1.96 6.64 2.71
N GLY A 305 -1.88 6.95 1.42
CA GLY A 305 -2.77 6.29 0.46
C GLY A 305 -2.58 4.77 0.44
N PHE A 306 -1.38 4.28 0.76
CA PHE A 306 -1.02 2.87 0.90
C PHE A 306 -0.89 2.44 2.37
N VAL A 307 0.09 2.98 3.10
CA VAL A 307 0.41 2.62 4.49
C VAL A 307 0.44 3.87 5.38
N GLY A 308 -0.20 3.84 6.55
CA GLY A 308 -0.10 4.93 7.52
C GLY A 308 1.32 5.11 8.06
N TYR A 309 1.88 4.08 8.69
CA TYR A 309 3.23 4.08 9.26
C TYR A 309 4.02 2.82 8.83
N ALA A 310 5.21 3.01 8.26
CA ALA A 310 6.06 1.96 7.71
C ALA A 310 7.45 1.97 8.37
N GLU A 311 7.90 0.82 8.88
CA GLU A 311 9.19 0.71 9.57
C GLU A 311 9.87 -0.63 9.30
N ARG A 312 11.14 -0.60 8.89
CA ARG A 312 11.98 -1.80 8.64
C ARG A 312 11.35 -2.81 7.66
N VAL A 313 10.48 -2.33 6.79
CA VAL A 313 9.69 -3.11 5.83
C VAL A 313 10.29 -3.07 4.42
N VAL A 314 10.05 -4.10 3.62
CA VAL A 314 10.28 -4.10 2.18
C VAL A 314 8.94 -4.00 1.46
N ILE A 315 8.74 -2.91 0.71
CA ILE A 315 7.54 -2.67 -0.12
C ILE A 315 7.98 -2.57 -1.58
N GLU A 316 7.49 -3.44 -2.44
CA GLU A 316 7.86 -3.46 -3.87
C GLU A 316 6.65 -3.65 -4.80
N TYR A 317 6.68 -3.07 -6.00
CA TYR A 317 5.61 -3.27 -7.01
C TYR A 317 4.19 -2.91 -6.52
N CYS A 318 4.07 -1.90 -5.66
CA CYS A 318 2.80 -1.54 -5.02
C CYS A 318 2.25 -0.21 -5.54
N SER A 319 0.94 0.00 -5.44
CA SER A 319 0.30 1.24 -5.89
C SER A 319 -0.80 1.77 -4.98
N ALA A 320 -0.89 3.10 -4.89
CA ALA A 320 -1.99 3.81 -4.24
C ALA A 320 -2.57 4.88 -5.16
N THR A 321 -3.89 4.79 -5.40
CA THR A 321 -4.60 5.70 -6.31
C THR A 321 -5.80 6.40 -5.66
N GLY A 322 -6.21 5.93 -4.47
CA GLY A 322 -7.26 6.57 -3.69
C GLY A 322 -6.81 7.91 -3.12
N ASN A 323 -7.74 8.86 -3.01
CA ASN A 323 -7.44 10.18 -2.50
C ASN A 323 -7.30 10.16 -0.98
N LEU A 324 -6.40 10.99 -0.46
CA LEU A 324 -6.31 11.31 0.95
C LEU A 324 -7.01 12.66 1.20
N ASN A 325 -8.14 12.61 1.89
CA ASN A 325 -9.00 13.77 2.11
C ASN A 325 -9.09 14.15 3.59
N GLN A 326 -9.23 15.44 3.84
CA GLN A 326 -9.73 16.01 5.11
C GLN A 326 -8.85 15.72 6.33
N ILE A 327 -7.63 16.24 6.31
CA ILE A 327 -6.80 16.36 7.52
C ILE A 327 -7.21 17.63 8.27
N ASP A 328 -8.29 17.55 9.04
CA ASP A 328 -8.67 18.63 9.96
C ASP A 328 -8.29 18.20 11.37
N THR A 329 -7.11 18.61 11.83
CA THR A 329 -6.73 18.40 13.22
C THR A 329 -6.84 19.72 13.99
N TYR A 330 -7.31 19.58 15.22
CA TYR A 330 -7.63 20.60 16.21
C TYR A 330 -6.41 21.46 16.58
N THR A 331 -6.59 22.66 17.12
CA THR A 331 -5.61 23.75 17.37
C THR A 331 -4.29 23.44 18.11
N ASP A 332 -3.95 22.19 18.41
CA ASP A 332 -2.68 21.81 19.04
C ASP A 332 -1.49 21.83 18.06
N GLN A 333 -0.28 21.89 18.62
CA GLN A 333 0.98 22.09 17.90
C GLN A 333 1.46 20.87 17.08
N ARG A 334 0.68 19.79 17.01
CA ARG A 334 1.10 18.58 16.30
C ARG A 334 0.66 18.64 14.84
N SER A 335 1.64 18.51 13.97
CA SER A 335 1.44 18.56 12.53
C SER A 335 1.06 17.16 12.06
N PRO A 336 -0.19 16.93 11.60
CA PRO A 336 -0.55 15.65 11.01
C PRO A 336 0.32 15.39 9.79
N VAL A 337 0.53 14.12 9.49
CA VAL A 337 1.43 13.69 8.42
C VAL A 337 0.63 12.93 7.38
N ALA A 338 0.76 13.33 6.12
CA ALA A 338 0.13 12.63 5.02
C ALA A 338 1.03 12.44 3.81
N GLY A 339 1.05 11.22 3.29
CA GLY A 339 1.69 10.88 2.03
C GLY A 339 0.70 10.26 1.06
N GLY A 340 0.82 10.57 -0.23
CA GLY A 340 0.03 9.87 -1.25
C GLY A 340 0.29 8.36 -1.28
N PHE A 341 1.48 7.91 -0.85
CA PHE A 341 1.82 6.51 -0.65
C PHE A 341 1.92 6.15 0.84
N ILE A 342 2.88 6.72 1.56
CA ILE A 342 3.15 6.41 2.97
C ILE A 342 3.01 7.67 3.83
N GLY A 343 2.26 7.59 4.94
CA GLY A 343 2.20 8.69 5.89
C GLY A 343 3.58 8.97 6.49
N THR A 344 4.12 8.01 7.24
CA THR A 344 5.49 8.09 7.78
C THR A 344 6.28 6.84 7.51
N VAL A 345 7.53 7.02 7.08
CA VAL A 345 8.49 5.94 6.87
C VAL A 345 9.67 6.10 7.82
N ALA A 346 10.11 5.00 8.43
CA ALA A 346 11.20 4.98 9.37
C ALA A 346 12.10 3.75 9.26
N HIS A 347 13.30 3.86 9.85
CA HIS A 347 14.28 2.79 10.10
C HIS A 347 14.40 1.70 9.01
N ASP A 348 15.46 1.71 8.20
CA ASP A 348 15.77 0.58 7.28
C ASP A 348 14.64 0.18 6.30
N ALA A 349 13.62 1.01 6.14
CA ALA A 349 12.54 0.74 5.20
C ALA A 349 13.06 0.88 3.77
N GLN A 350 12.70 -0.09 2.93
CA GLN A 350 13.08 -0.16 1.53
C GLN A 350 11.82 -0.19 0.69
N ILE A 351 11.60 0.87 -0.08
CA ILE A 351 10.43 0.99 -0.95
C ILE A 351 10.90 1.13 -2.38
N SER A 352 10.43 0.26 -3.26
CA SER A 352 10.84 0.28 -4.65
C SER A 352 9.71 -0.04 -5.62
N TRP A 353 9.88 0.38 -6.89
CA TRP A 353 8.96 0.03 -7.99
C TRP A 353 7.49 0.33 -7.68
N SER A 354 7.23 1.40 -6.92
CA SER A 354 5.93 1.69 -6.34
C SER A 354 5.47 3.12 -6.65
N TYR A 355 4.16 3.36 -6.63
CA TYR A 355 3.65 4.66 -7.03
C TYR A 355 2.40 5.14 -6.30
N ALA A 356 2.26 6.48 -6.27
CA ALA A 356 1.07 7.15 -5.77
C ALA A 356 0.51 8.16 -6.78
N THR A 357 -0.80 8.10 -7.03
CA THR A 357 -1.50 9.06 -7.91
C THR A 357 -2.70 9.73 -7.25
N GLY A 358 -3.12 9.26 -6.07
CA GLY A 358 -4.18 9.88 -5.30
C GLY A 358 -3.82 11.28 -4.83
N ASN A 359 -4.78 12.20 -4.87
CA ASN A 359 -4.57 13.56 -4.37
C ASN A 359 -4.43 13.56 -2.84
N VAL A 360 -3.65 14.50 -2.30
CA VAL A 360 -3.47 14.70 -0.87
C VAL A 360 -4.01 16.08 -0.50
N THR A 361 -5.12 16.11 0.25
CA THR A 361 -5.76 17.36 0.69
C THR A 361 -5.88 17.41 2.20
N ALA A 362 -5.37 18.49 2.79
CA ALA A 362 -5.27 18.65 4.23
C ALA A 362 -5.44 20.11 4.65
N ASN A 363 -5.92 20.36 5.87
CA ASN A 363 -5.98 21.72 6.41
C ASN A 363 -4.68 22.11 7.14
N ARG A 364 -3.74 21.20 7.36
CA ARG A 364 -2.42 21.48 7.96
C ARG A 364 -1.54 20.25 7.86
N GLY A 365 -0.27 20.41 8.23
CA GLY A 365 0.65 19.29 8.41
C GLY A 365 1.69 19.13 7.31
N TYR A 366 2.25 17.93 7.24
CA TYR A 366 3.31 17.53 6.32
C TYR A 366 2.72 16.71 5.18
N LEU A 367 2.58 17.30 4.00
CA LEU A 367 1.87 16.71 2.86
C LEU A 367 2.85 16.36 1.73
N GLY A 368 3.18 15.08 1.59
CA GLY A 368 4.02 14.61 0.48
C GLY A 368 3.20 13.88 -0.58
N GLY A 369 3.54 14.06 -1.85
CA GLY A 369 2.93 13.26 -2.91
C GLY A 369 3.24 11.78 -2.83
N PHE A 370 4.39 11.41 -2.25
CA PHE A 370 4.73 10.01 -1.96
C PHE A 370 4.78 9.75 -0.45
N VAL A 371 5.60 10.51 0.28
CA VAL A 371 5.84 10.31 1.71
C VAL A 371 5.57 11.60 2.49
N GLY A 372 4.73 11.55 3.52
CA GLY A 372 4.50 12.72 4.36
C GLY A 372 5.72 13.08 5.21
N LYS A 373 6.26 12.10 5.93
CA LYS A 373 7.44 12.28 6.79
C LYS A 373 8.40 11.09 6.68
N VAL A 374 9.69 11.39 6.58
CA VAL A 374 10.76 10.44 6.86
C VAL A 374 11.23 10.67 8.29
N ASP A 375 11.10 9.64 9.13
CA ASP A 375 11.57 9.64 10.51
C ASP A 375 12.76 8.69 10.64
N ILE A 376 13.90 9.19 11.15
CA ILE A 376 15.05 8.34 11.50
C ILE A 376 15.77 7.73 10.26
N ASN A 377 16.83 6.96 10.48
CA ASN A 377 17.91 6.71 9.52
C ASN A 377 17.68 5.48 8.61
N ARG A 378 18.35 5.48 7.44
CA ARG A 378 18.50 4.37 6.47
C ARG A 378 17.24 4.02 5.66
N VAL A 379 16.48 5.03 5.25
CA VAL A 379 15.36 4.84 4.33
C VAL A 379 15.86 4.84 2.89
N LYS A 380 15.45 3.83 2.11
CA LYS A 380 15.77 3.72 0.68
C LYS A 380 14.50 3.75 -0.15
N LEU A 381 14.43 4.71 -1.07
CA LEU A 381 13.35 4.86 -2.03
C LEU A 381 13.93 4.76 -3.45
N SER A 382 13.54 3.74 -4.21
CA SER A 382 14.11 3.51 -5.54
C SER A 382 13.08 3.16 -6.62
N ASN A 383 13.16 3.81 -7.79
CA ASN A 383 12.22 3.57 -8.90
C ASN A 383 10.75 3.83 -8.47
N VAL A 384 10.52 4.95 -7.81
CA VAL A 384 9.20 5.31 -7.25
C VAL A 384 8.72 6.64 -7.81
N TYR A 385 7.39 6.79 -7.93
CA TYR A 385 6.83 8.06 -8.41
C TYR A 385 5.57 8.53 -7.70
N ALA A 386 5.36 9.85 -7.71
CA ALA A 386 4.16 10.52 -7.25
C ALA A 386 3.57 11.48 -8.31
N ALA A 387 2.25 11.45 -8.49
CA ALA A 387 1.55 12.33 -9.43
C ALA A 387 0.28 13.01 -8.86
N GLY A 388 -0.10 12.68 -7.62
CA GLY A 388 -1.28 13.27 -6.99
C GLY A 388 -1.10 14.76 -6.69
N THR A 389 -2.17 15.54 -6.84
CA THR A 389 -2.17 16.96 -6.46
C THR A 389 -2.14 17.09 -4.94
N ILE A 390 -1.28 17.98 -4.44
CA ILE A 390 -1.14 18.32 -3.04
C ILE A 390 -1.81 19.67 -2.79
N LEU A 391 -2.79 19.68 -1.88
CA LEU A 391 -3.51 20.88 -1.49
C LEU A 391 -3.47 21.05 0.02
N ASN A 392 -2.68 22.01 0.48
CA ASN A 392 -2.66 22.43 1.87
C ASN A 392 -3.60 23.63 2.07
N LYS A 393 -4.76 23.42 2.70
CA LYS A 393 -5.80 24.41 2.97
C LYS A 393 -5.60 25.13 4.31
N ALA A 394 -4.37 25.18 4.84
CA ALA A 394 -4.12 25.83 6.12
C ALA A 394 -4.64 27.27 6.15
N PRO A 395 -5.36 27.66 7.23
CA PRO A 395 -5.68 29.05 7.45
C PRO A 395 -4.39 29.84 7.72
N ALA A 396 -4.43 31.13 7.41
CA ALA A 396 -3.29 32.02 7.64
C ALA A 396 -2.88 32.01 9.13
N GLY A 397 -1.57 32.03 9.39
CA GLY A 397 -1.01 32.09 10.75
C GLY A 397 -0.72 30.72 11.39
N ASN A 398 -0.78 29.62 10.65
CA ASN A 398 -0.31 28.33 11.13
C ASN A 398 1.21 28.17 10.82
N ASP A 399 2.01 27.77 11.79
CA ASP A 399 3.47 27.83 11.67
C ASP A 399 4.12 26.59 11.01
N ARG A 400 3.34 25.59 10.59
CA ARG A 400 3.90 24.31 10.10
C ARG A 400 3.15 23.70 8.90
N ALA A 401 2.92 24.47 7.85
CA ALA A 401 2.45 23.91 6.58
C ALA A 401 3.66 23.54 5.72
N LEU A 402 3.87 22.24 5.53
CA LEU A 402 4.88 21.72 4.62
C LEU A 402 4.20 20.92 3.53
N ALA A 403 4.48 21.23 2.28
CA ALA A 403 3.94 20.50 1.15
C ALA A 403 5.03 20.19 0.13
N SER A 404 5.00 18.99 -0.43
CA SER A 404 5.96 18.59 -1.45
C SER A 404 5.37 17.64 -2.46
N GLY A 405 5.82 17.74 -3.71
CA GLY A 405 5.48 16.77 -4.74
C GLY A 405 5.93 15.34 -4.40
N PHE A 406 6.91 15.16 -3.51
CA PHE A 406 7.43 13.84 -3.14
C PHE A 406 7.47 13.59 -1.62
N ILE A 407 8.49 14.08 -0.90
CA ILE A 407 8.64 14.00 0.56
C ILE A 407 8.33 15.35 1.20
N ALA A 408 7.37 15.44 2.12
CA ALA A 408 7.10 16.73 2.78
C ALA A 408 8.16 17.11 3.83
N HIS A 409 8.53 16.17 4.71
CA HIS A 409 9.41 16.47 5.83
C HIS A 409 10.42 15.36 6.12
N VAL A 410 11.66 15.74 6.44
CA VAL A 410 12.70 14.86 6.98
C VAL A 410 13.04 15.28 8.40
N ASN A 411 12.76 14.42 9.39
CA ASN A 411 12.85 14.71 10.83
C ASN A 411 14.18 14.30 11.50
N TYR A 412 14.46 14.90 12.66
CA TYR A 412 15.80 15.08 13.25
C TYR A 412 16.10 14.29 14.55
N ASP A 413 15.12 13.70 15.23
CA ASP A 413 15.27 13.49 16.68
C ASP A 413 16.35 12.47 17.13
N PHE A 414 16.95 11.64 16.25
CA PHE A 414 17.82 10.52 16.67
C PHE A 414 19.06 10.20 15.79
N GLY A 415 19.76 11.21 15.25
CA GLY A 415 21.05 11.03 14.53
C GLY A 415 20.95 11.10 13.00
N PRO A 416 22.07 11.06 12.25
CA PRO A 416 22.15 11.50 10.84
C PRO A 416 21.27 10.69 9.89
N ALA A 417 20.32 11.37 9.23
CA ALA A 417 19.51 10.80 8.17
C ALA A 417 20.39 10.31 7.02
N ASN A 418 20.33 9.00 6.80
CA ASN A 418 20.84 8.35 5.60
C ASN A 418 19.62 7.99 4.73
N ILE A 419 19.23 8.91 3.85
CA ILE A 419 18.15 8.71 2.89
C ILE A 419 18.79 8.47 1.53
N GLU A 420 18.42 7.37 0.90
CA GLU A 420 18.83 7.04 -0.47
C GLU A 420 17.62 7.20 -1.40
N LEU A 421 17.65 8.22 -2.24
CA LEU A 421 16.68 8.42 -3.32
C LEU A 421 17.34 8.07 -4.66
N LYS A 422 16.82 7.07 -5.36
CA LYS A 422 17.32 6.66 -6.69
C LYS A 422 16.18 6.54 -7.68
N ASN A 423 16.27 7.13 -8.87
CA ASN A 423 15.21 7.03 -9.88
C ASN A 423 13.84 7.46 -9.32
N VAL A 424 13.81 8.58 -8.61
CA VAL A 424 12.59 9.12 -7.99
C VAL A 424 11.96 10.18 -8.88
N TYR A 425 10.64 10.15 -8.99
CA TYR A 425 9.89 11.10 -9.81
C TYR A 425 8.70 11.74 -9.07
N SER A 426 8.50 13.05 -9.24
CA SER A 426 7.27 13.73 -8.82
C SER A 426 6.71 14.69 -9.87
N SER A 427 5.38 14.70 -9.99
CA SER A 427 4.65 15.52 -10.98
C SER A 427 3.38 16.17 -10.49
N GLY A 428 2.97 15.84 -9.27
CA GLY A 428 1.79 16.44 -8.65
C GLY A 428 1.93 17.94 -8.50
N GLU A 429 0.86 18.68 -8.74
CA GLU A 429 0.83 20.10 -8.43
C GLU A 429 0.79 20.31 -6.91
N VAL A 430 1.54 21.27 -6.39
CA VAL A 430 1.62 21.60 -4.97
C VAL A 430 1.00 22.98 -4.74
N ARG A 431 -0.13 23.04 -4.01
CA ARG A 431 -0.87 24.28 -3.73
C ARG A 431 -0.86 24.61 -2.23
N MET A 432 -0.43 25.83 -1.90
CA MET A 432 -0.43 26.42 -0.56
C MET A 432 -0.97 27.87 -0.58
N PRO A 433 -2.30 28.07 -0.71
CA PRO A 433 -2.89 29.35 -1.05
C PRO A 433 -2.78 30.48 0.00
N ASN A 434 -2.74 30.20 1.31
CA ASN A 434 -2.91 31.26 2.34
C ASN A 434 -2.03 31.02 3.57
N HIS A 435 -0.75 31.41 3.55
CA HIS A 435 0.16 31.02 4.62
C HIS A 435 1.08 32.13 5.13
N ASN A 436 0.52 33.01 5.97
CA ASN A 436 1.25 34.10 6.63
C ASN A 436 2.02 33.64 7.90
N GLY A 437 2.22 32.33 8.08
CA GLY A 437 2.86 31.74 9.27
C GLY A 437 4.38 31.80 9.25
N SER A 438 5.00 31.46 10.38
CA SER A 438 6.43 31.54 10.65
C SER A 438 7.37 30.99 9.55
N GLY A 439 8.65 31.37 9.62
CA GLY A 439 9.70 31.00 8.65
C GLY A 439 9.97 29.51 8.43
N ASP A 440 9.26 28.60 9.11
CA ASP A 440 9.42 27.14 8.95
C ASP A 440 8.52 26.55 7.85
N ALA A 441 7.63 27.33 7.22
CA ALA A 441 6.80 26.83 6.13
C ALA A 441 7.61 26.57 4.85
N GLY A 442 7.29 25.48 4.13
CA GLY A 442 8.10 24.98 3.01
C GLY A 442 7.29 24.31 1.90
N ALA A 443 7.52 24.72 0.65
CA ALA A 443 6.92 24.12 -0.55
C ALA A 443 8.00 23.58 -1.48
N GLY A 444 7.97 22.28 -1.77
CA GLY A 444 9.00 21.57 -2.53
C GLY A 444 8.47 20.74 -3.71
N GLY A 445 9.31 20.43 -4.70
CA GLY A 445 8.99 19.39 -5.68
C GLY A 445 9.42 18.01 -5.21
N ILE A 446 10.63 17.87 -4.63
CA ILE A 446 11.10 16.62 -4.01
C ILE A 446 10.99 16.68 -2.48
N PHE A 447 11.52 17.72 -1.85
CA PHE A 447 11.50 17.90 -0.40
C PHE A 447 10.78 19.18 -0.02
N GLY A 448 9.79 19.11 0.86
CA GLY A 448 9.17 20.31 1.42
C GLY A 448 10.10 21.00 2.42
N HIS A 449 10.74 20.20 3.28
CA HIS A 449 11.54 20.68 4.39
C HIS A 449 12.56 19.63 4.85
N THR A 450 13.80 20.07 5.08
CA THR A 450 14.87 19.22 5.61
C THR A 450 15.51 19.88 6.85
N ARG A 451 15.41 19.21 8.01
CA ARG A 451 15.99 19.72 9.27
C ARG A 451 17.43 19.33 9.53
N GLN A 452 17.99 18.39 8.77
CA GLN A 452 19.22 17.70 9.16
C GLN A 452 20.34 17.78 8.13
N GLN A 453 21.56 17.55 8.63
CA GLN A 453 22.70 17.08 7.85
C GLN A 453 22.35 15.84 7.04
N MET A 454 21.98 16.06 5.79
CA MET A 454 21.82 15.02 4.78
C MET A 454 23.19 14.58 4.22
N ALA A 455 24.30 14.82 4.94
CA ALA A 455 25.66 14.61 4.46
C ALA A 455 25.93 13.16 3.98
N SER A 456 25.25 12.17 4.56
CA SER A 456 25.33 10.76 4.16
C SER A 456 24.16 10.30 3.28
N SER A 457 23.21 11.19 2.98
CA SER A 457 22.11 10.89 2.08
C SER A 457 22.57 11.02 0.63
N VAL A 458 21.93 10.27 -0.26
CA VAL A 458 22.23 10.22 -1.70
C VAL A 458 20.94 10.50 -2.46
N ILE A 459 21.00 11.45 -3.40
CA ILE A 459 19.94 11.67 -4.39
C ILE A 459 20.54 11.43 -5.76
N GLN A 460 20.04 10.43 -6.46
CA GLN A 460 20.57 10.00 -7.74
C GLN A 460 19.45 9.82 -8.76
N ASP A 461 19.70 10.27 -9.99
CA ASP A 461 18.84 10.01 -11.17
C ASP A 461 17.37 10.37 -10.92
N SER A 462 17.13 11.45 -10.18
CA SER A 462 15.80 11.83 -9.69
C SER A 462 15.35 13.14 -10.33
N PHE A 463 14.05 13.32 -10.52
CA PHE A 463 13.54 14.55 -11.10
C PHE A 463 12.13 14.92 -10.65
N THR A 464 11.82 16.21 -10.79
CA THR A 464 10.48 16.73 -10.51
C THR A 464 10.00 17.67 -11.62
N VAL A 465 8.72 17.57 -11.95
CA VAL A 465 8.00 18.51 -12.82
C VAL A 465 6.80 19.14 -12.10
N SER A 466 6.78 19.01 -10.77
CA SER A 466 5.68 19.50 -9.92
C SER A 466 5.52 21.02 -10.07
N ASN A 467 4.31 21.47 -10.36
CA ASN A 467 4.00 22.89 -10.36
C ASN A 467 3.74 23.36 -8.93
N ILE A 468 4.47 24.36 -8.44
CA ILE A 468 4.34 24.84 -7.06
C ILE A 468 3.65 26.22 -7.07
N ILE A 469 2.49 26.28 -6.42
CA ILE A 469 1.62 27.46 -6.32
C ILE A 469 1.46 27.82 -4.84
N ALA A 470 2.23 28.77 -4.34
CA ALA A 470 2.19 29.17 -2.94
C ALA A 470 2.17 30.71 -2.75
N PRO A 471 1.13 31.41 -3.22
CA PRO A 471 1.07 32.88 -3.22
C PRO A 471 1.04 33.49 -1.82
N GLY A 472 0.67 32.72 -0.80
CA GLY A 472 0.54 33.19 0.57
C GLY A 472 1.78 33.06 1.44
N LEU A 473 2.88 32.43 0.99
CA LEU A 473 4.09 32.22 1.79
C LEU A 473 4.96 33.48 1.83
N SER A 474 4.54 34.52 2.56
CA SER A 474 5.33 35.76 2.66
C SER A 474 6.64 35.61 3.45
N GLN A 475 6.74 34.60 4.32
CA GLN A 475 7.93 34.29 5.13
C GLN A 475 8.44 32.86 4.93
N GLY A 476 7.75 32.04 4.14
CA GLY A 476 8.10 30.64 3.93
C GLY A 476 9.06 30.45 2.75
N HIS A 477 9.52 29.21 2.59
CA HIS A 477 10.51 28.85 1.58
C HIS A 477 9.88 28.02 0.48
N ILE A 478 10.05 28.48 -0.76
CA ILE A 478 9.62 27.77 -1.95
C ILE A 478 10.89 27.33 -2.66
N GLY A 479 10.94 26.08 -3.10
CA GLY A 479 12.04 25.64 -3.93
C GLY A 479 11.63 24.44 -4.76
N TYR A 480 12.16 24.39 -5.98
CA TYR A 480 11.75 23.37 -6.92
C TYR A 480 12.12 21.96 -6.46
N VAL A 481 13.34 21.78 -5.95
CA VAL A 481 13.75 20.49 -5.40
C VAL A 481 13.49 20.48 -3.91
N ILE A 482 13.99 21.48 -3.17
CA ILE A 482 13.88 21.57 -1.72
C ILE A 482 13.23 22.91 -1.36
N GLY A 483 12.12 22.88 -0.60
CA GLY A 483 11.45 24.06 -0.09
C GLY A 483 12.29 24.78 0.96
N TYR A 484 12.31 24.26 2.19
CA TYR A 484 13.14 24.78 3.28
C TYR A 484 14.29 23.85 3.66
N ARG A 485 15.38 24.46 4.11
CA ARG A 485 16.61 23.79 4.51
C ARG A 485 17.16 24.44 5.76
N TYR A 486 17.35 23.65 6.82
CA TYR A 486 17.89 24.13 8.09
C TYR A 486 19.44 24.07 8.16
N ASP A 487 20.07 23.10 7.48
CA ASP A 487 21.52 22.83 7.58
C ASP A 487 22.27 23.09 6.26
N SER A 488 23.50 23.59 6.32
CA SER A 488 24.37 23.88 5.16
C SER A 488 24.99 22.66 4.47
N THR A 489 24.90 21.46 5.01
CA THR A 489 25.41 20.22 4.39
C THR A 489 24.36 19.60 3.45
N PHE A 490 24.76 19.35 2.21
CA PHE A 490 23.87 18.86 1.15
C PHE A 490 24.19 17.38 0.90
N PRO A 491 23.21 16.54 0.57
CA PRO A 491 23.47 15.16 0.17
C PRO A 491 24.37 15.12 -1.06
N ALA A 492 25.02 13.98 -1.27
CA ALA A 492 25.61 13.71 -2.56
C ALA A 492 24.49 13.66 -3.60
N VAL A 493 24.54 14.57 -4.57
CA VAL A 493 23.54 14.67 -5.62
C VAL A 493 24.18 14.42 -6.98
N THR A 494 23.65 13.44 -7.69
CA THR A 494 24.09 13.05 -9.02
C THR A 494 22.86 12.99 -9.94
N ASN A 495 22.90 13.65 -11.09
CA ASN A 495 21.81 13.61 -12.08
C ASN A 495 20.42 13.97 -11.49
N LEU A 496 20.36 15.07 -10.74
CA LEU A 496 19.10 15.64 -10.26
C LEU A 496 18.59 16.68 -11.26
N PHE A 497 17.38 16.45 -11.79
CA PHE A 497 16.75 17.33 -12.77
C PHE A 497 15.49 17.98 -12.21
N ASN A 498 15.19 19.19 -12.69
CA ASN A 498 13.97 19.89 -12.34
C ASN A 498 13.44 20.64 -13.57
N TYR A 499 12.12 20.59 -13.77
CA TYR A 499 11.43 21.34 -14.81
C TYR A 499 10.76 22.59 -14.24
N SER A 500 11.08 23.76 -14.78
CA SER A 500 10.52 25.04 -14.31
C SER A 500 9.21 25.38 -15.03
N GLY A 501 8.11 25.26 -14.29
CA GLY A 501 6.81 25.88 -14.61
C GLY A 501 6.22 26.71 -13.47
N ALA A 502 6.94 26.85 -12.35
CA ALA A 502 6.42 27.52 -11.16
C ALA A 502 6.35 29.04 -11.38
N ILE A 503 5.13 29.57 -11.37
CA ILE A 503 4.87 31.01 -11.44
C ILE A 503 4.91 31.56 -10.01
N CYS A 504 6.03 32.18 -9.64
CA CYS A 504 6.15 32.91 -8.38
C CYS A 504 5.72 34.36 -8.57
N GLN A 505 4.47 34.70 -8.27
CA GLN A 505 4.04 36.11 -8.20
C GLN A 505 4.10 36.61 -6.75
N GLY A 506 5.11 37.45 -6.43
CA GLY A 506 5.21 38.13 -5.12
C GLY A 506 6.56 38.69 -4.63
N GLN A 507 7.71 38.37 -5.25
CA GLN A 507 9.12 38.71 -4.84
C GLN A 507 9.70 37.88 -3.67
N THR A 508 11.00 37.60 -3.50
CA THR A 508 12.30 37.72 -4.21
C THR A 508 13.16 36.66 -3.50
N VAL A 509 13.55 35.48 -3.99
CA VAL A 509 14.02 35.05 -5.30
C VAL A 509 13.75 33.54 -5.39
N CYS A 510 13.38 33.04 -6.58
CA CYS A 510 13.63 31.65 -6.98
C CYS A 510 13.97 31.60 -8.47
N ASN A 511 15.29 31.67 -8.72
CA ASN A 511 16.08 31.28 -9.90
C ASN A 511 15.65 31.74 -11.30
N GLU A 512 16.66 32.23 -12.04
CA GLU A 512 16.54 32.89 -13.34
C GLU A 512 15.79 32.07 -14.39
N VAL A 513 14.80 32.73 -14.98
CA VAL A 513 14.06 32.31 -16.17
C VAL A 513 15.04 32.23 -17.35
N GLY A 514 15.07 31.13 -18.11
CA GLY A 514 15.54 31.23 -19.51
C GLY A 514 16.17 30.03 -20.21
N ALA A 515 16.51 28.93 -19.54
CA ALA A 515 17.03 27.76 -20.26
C ALA A 515 16.00 26.63 -20.23
N ASN A 516 15.48 26.25 -21.40
CA ASN A 516 14.89 24.94 -21.61
C ASN A 516 16.04 23.91 -21.49
N PRO A 517 16.15 23.12 -20.40
CA PRO A 517 17.27 22.19 -20.29
C PRO A 517 17.16 21.06 -21.32
N VAL A 518 16.02 20.87 -22.00
CA VAL A 518 15.87 19.84 -23.05
C VAL A 518 16.93 19.94 -24.13
N SER A 519 17.45 21.15 -24.43
CA SER A 519 18.54 21.32 -25.40
C SER A 519 19.94 21.06 -24.85
N THR A 520 20.17 21.18 -23.54
CA THR A 520 21.44 20.79 -22.87
C THR A 520 21.42 19.36 -22.33
N LEU A 521 20.24 18.75 -22.30
CA LEU A 521 19.97 17.34 -22.05
C LEU A 521 20.35 16.47 -23.27
N GLN A 522 21.47 16.75 -23.95
CA GLN A 522 21.96 15.94 -25.09
C GLN A 522 22.33 14.51 -24.67
N SER A 523 22.45 14.23 -23.37
CA SER A 523 22.63 12.91 -22.78
C SER A 523 21.38 12.38 -22.08
N PHE A 524 20.23 13.04 -22.19
CA PHE A 524 18.95 12.42 -21.89
C PHE A 524 18.74 11.37 -22.97
N HIS A 525 19.22 10.16 -22.66
CA HIS A 525 18.86 8.98 -23.41
C HIS A 525 17.35 9.05 -23.62
N GLU A 526 16.95 8.94 -24.87
CA GLU A 526 15.56 8.89 -25.26
C GLU A 526 14.73 8.06 -24.26
N PRO A 527 13.42 8.29 -24.15
CA PRO A 527 12.48 7.40 -23.46
C PRO A 527 12.59 5.90 -23.84
N THR A 528 13.41 5.57 -24.84
CA THR A 528 13.80 4.23 -25.30
C THR A 528 15.04 3.63 -24.59
N SER A 529 15.70 4.35 -23.68
CA SER A 529 16.80 3.81 -22.85
C SER A 529 16.34 2.56 -22.09
N SER A 530 17.21 1.55 -22.00
CA SER A 530 16.89 0.26 -21.38
C SER A 530 16.39 0.37 -19.94
N VAL A 531 16.75 1.43 -19.22
CA VAL A 531 16.28 1.72 -17.84
C VAL A 531 14.82 2.19 -17.83
N PHE A 532 14.36 2.78 -18.94
CA PHE A 532 13.04 3.39 -19.10
C PHE A 532 12.10 2.61 -20.04
N GLN A 533 12.54 1.49 -20.63
CA GLN A 533 11.71 0.63 -21.50
C GLN A 533 10.44 0.11 -20.80
N ASN A 534 10.47 0.05 -19.46
CA ASN A 534 9.33 -0.34 -18.64
C ASN A 534 8.43 0.83 -18.25
N TRP A 535 8.58 2.02 -18.83
CA TRP A 535 7.77 3.19 -18.53
C TRP A 535 7.30 3.83 -19.85
N GLU A 536 5.98 3.94 -20.04
CA GLU A 536 5.41 4.62 -21.19
C GLU A 536 5.21 6.10 -20.87
N PHE A 537 6.05 6.95 -21.45
CA PHE A 537 5.98 8.41 -21.31
C PHE A 537 5.08 8.99 -22.42
N GLY A 538 3.76 8.80 -22.29
CA GLY A 538 2.79 9.49 -23.12
C GLY A 538 2.57 10.91 -22.61
N ARG A 539 2.39 11.89 -23.51
CA ARG A 539 2.25 13.35 -23.21
C ARG A 539 1.18 13.73 -22.17
N GLN A 540 0.40 12.78 -21.64
CA GLN A 540 -0.64 13.02 -20.64
C GLN A 540 -0.78 11.94 -19.55
N LYS A 541 -0.02 10.83 -19.56
CA LYS A 541 -0.09 9.76 -18.52
C LYS A 541 1.23 9.00 -18.37
N TRP A 542 1.58 8.69 -17.13
CA TRP A 542 2.76 7.92 -16.70
C TRP A 542 2.30 6.50 -16.35
N ASN A 543 2.61 5.51 -17.18
CA ASN A 543 2.28 4.10 -16.90
C ASN A 543 3.57 3.28 -16.81
N ALA A 544 3.77 2.57 -15.70
CA ALA A 544 4.73 1.49 -15.63
C ALA A 544 4.22 0.33 -16.51
N LYS A 545 4.98 -0.07 -17.52
CA LYS A 545 4.76 -1.29 -18.28
C LYS A 545 5.13 -2.50 -17.43
N PHE A 546 4.21 -3.45 -17.35
CA PHE A 546 4.58 -4.84 -17.15
C PHE A 546 5.15 -5.36 -18.48
N ALA A 547 6.39 -5.85 -18.47
CA ALA A 547 6.99 -6.41 -19.67
C ALA A 547 6.29 -7.74 -20.02
N ILE A 548 5.55 -7.76 -21.14
CA ILE A 548 5.10 -9.00 -21.79
C ILE A 548 6.17 -9.37 -22.80
N VAL A 549 6.94 -10.42 -22.53
CA VAL A 549 7.91 -10.96 -23.49
C VAL A 549 7.16 -11.87 -24.46
N GLN A 550 7.22 -11.54 -25.75
CA GLN A 550 6.67 -12.38 -26.82
C GLN A 550 7.76 -13.33 -27.31
N ASN A 551 7.68 -14.60 -26.94
CA ASN A 551 8.52 -15.67 -27.46
C ASN A 551 7.83 -16.37 -28.65
N ALA A 552 8.63 -17.02 -29.50
CA ALA A 552 8.23 -17.55 -30.82
C ALA A 552 7.10 -18.59 -30.81
N ASN A 553 6.60 -19.00 -29.64
CA ASN A 553 5.58 -20.05 -29.47
C ASN A 553 4.28 -19.56 -28.79
N GLY A 554 4.07 -18.25 -28.66
CA GLY A 554 2.85 -17.66 -28.06
C GLY A 554 3.08 -17.09 -26.65
N PHE A 555 2.08 -16.35 -26.15
CA PHE A 555 2.16 -15.57 -24.91
C PHE A 555 2.32 -16.48 -23.67
N GLY A 556 3.45 -16.34 -22.96
CA GLY A 556 3.68 -16.93 -21.64
C GLY A 556 4.40 -15.94 -20.71
N ILE A 557 4.06 -15.95 -19.42
CA ILE A 557 4.77 -15.21 -18.38
C ILE A 557 5.96 -16.07 -17.93
N GLU A 558 7.18 -15.66 -18.26
CA GLU A 558 8.40 -16.37 -17.86
C GLU A 558 9.25 -15.48 -16.93
N TYR A 559 9.59 -16.03 -15.76
CA TYR A 559 10.42 -15.38 -14.75
C TYR A 559 11.88 -15.38 -15.23
N VAL A 560 12.40 -14.21 -15.64
CA VAL A 560 13.83 -14.02 -15.88
C VAL A 560 14.47 -13.65 -14.55
N GLY A 561 15.03 -14.65 -13.87
CA GLY A 561 15.75 -14.46 -12.61
C GLY A 561 16.98 -13.54 -12.76
N PRO A 562 17.52 -13.03 -11.64
CA PRO A 562 18.71 -12.16 -11.63
C PRO A 562 19.96 -12.89 -12.18
N PRO A 563 21.00 -12.13 -12.60
CA PRO A 563 22.22 -12.72 -13.17
C PRO A 563 22.86 -13.70 -12.17
N THR A 564 23.18 -14.90 -12.66
CA THR A 564 23.85 -15.95 -11.91
C THR A 564 25.21 -15.48 -11.41
N ILE A 565 25.36 -15.38 -10.09
CA ILE A 565 26.66 -15.41 -9.41
C ILE A 565 27.16 -16.85 -9.49
N PRO A 566 28.41 -17.14 -9.89
CA PRO A 566 28.89 -18.50 -10.01
C PRO A 566 29.10 -19.09 -8.60
N TYR A 567 28.13 -19.90 -8.14
CA TYR A 567 28.33 -20.74 -6.96
C TYR A 567 29.20 -21.95 -7.33
N ALA A 568 30.30 -22.09 -6.59
CA ALA A 568 31.16 -23.25 -6.61
C ALA A 568 30.36 -24.52 -6.26
N ARG A 569 30.55 -25.58 -7.06
CA ARG A 569 29.95 -26.90 -6.84
C ARG A 569 30.56 -27.55 -5.59
N SER A 570 29.79 -27.75 -4.53
CA SER A 570 30.05 -28.85 -3.59
C SER A 570 29.20 -30.06 -4.00
N ARG A 571 29.86 -31.13 -4.46
CA ARG A 571 29.22 -32.43 -4.68
C ARG A 571 28.87 -33.03 -3.31
N TYR A 572 27.60 -33.37 -3.10
CA TYR A 572 27.22 -34.42 -2.15
C TYR A 572 26.44 -35.47 -2.94
N SER A 573 27.13 -36.56 -3.25
CA SER A 573 26.54 -37.82 -3.68
C SER A 573 26.07 -38.58 -2.45
N GLY A 574 24.79 -38.94 -2.40
CA GLY A 574 24.28 -39.89 -1.43
C GLY A 574 24.87 -41.28 -1.68
N ILE A 575 25.29 -41.94 -0.60
CA ILE A 575 25.54 -43.38 -0.56
C ILE A 575 24.83 -43.94 0.66
N ILE A 576 24.08 -45.00 0.39
CA ILE A 576 23.34 -45.86 1.30
C ILE A 576 24.32 -46.70 2.13
N GLY A 577 24.03 -46.83 3.43
CA GLY A 577 24.31 -47.94 4.35
C GLY A 577 25.59 -48.78 4.21
N GLY A 578 26.38 -48.81 5.29
CA GLY A 578 27.38 -49.85 5.57
C GLY A 578 28.22 -49.51 6.81
N ASP A 579 28.18 -50.39 7.81
CA ASP A 579 28.89 -50.27 9.09
C ASP A 579 30.43 -50.47 8.99
N VAL A 580 31.10 -50.09 10.10
CA VAL A 580 32.42 -50.48 10.66
C VAL A 580 33.71 -49.76 10.13
N PRO A 581 34.86 -49.74 10.88
CA PRO A 581 35.25 -48.65 11.81
C PRO A 581 36.67 -48.05 11.56
N ALA A 582 36.99 -47.01 12.33
CA ALA A 582 38.30 -46.50 12.79
C ALA A 582 39.58 -46.82 11.97
N ASP A 583 40.27 -45.80 11.44
CA ASP A 583 41.58 -45.34 11.93
C ASP A 583 42.15 -44.11 11.18
N GLN A 584 42.89 -43.30 11.95
CA GLN A 584 44.12 -42.55 11.63
C GLN A 584 44.25 -41.52 10.48
N ASN A 585 44.61 -40.31 10.96
CA ASN A 585 45.77 -39.48 10.60
C ASN A 585 45.82 -38.62 9.32
N ASN A 586 46.36 -37.43 9.57
CA ASN A 586 46.99 -36.44 8.69
C ASN A 586 46.04 -35.50 7.93
N ALA A 587 46.35 -34.24 7.71
CA ALA A 587 47.28 -33.27 8.27
C ALA A 587 46.98 -31.97 7.49
N ASP A 588 47.21 -30.83 8.15
CA ASP A 588 47.50 -29.52 7.58
C ASP A 588 46.40 -28.72 6.87
N LEU A 589 46.02 -27.63 7.56
CA LEU A 589 45.66 -26.32 7.01
C LEU A 589 46.75 -25.32 7.41
#